data_AF-A0A7C5RM77-F1
#
_entry.id   AF-A0A7C5RM77-F1
#
_cell.length_a   1.000
_cell.length_b   1.000
_cell.length_c   1.000
_cell.angle_alpha   90.00
_cell.angle_beta   90.00
_cell.angle_gamma   90.00
#
_symmetry.space_group_name_H-M   'P 1'
#
loop_
_entity.id
_entity.type
_entity.pdbx_description
1 polymer ?
#
loop_
_entity_poly.entity_id
_entity_poly.type
_entity_poly.pdbx_seq_one_letter_code
_entity_poly.pdbx_strand_id
1 'polypeptide(L)'
;MHEIRIVKPEIRNFEIVKGEEAWREVVYSARMSGVPEGIPEGEVFKMMVRNDYGSALEHVIIKFDVKMSKGNAAELLEHRIASHSGYSTRYIKVFQEALCKEGETYEVIVPTP
;
A
#
# COMPACT_ATOMS: atom_id res chain seq x y z
N MET A 1 23.28 27.48 5.79
CA MET A 1 23.64 26.08 6.00
C MET A 1 22.34 25.29 5.95
N HIS A 2 22.14 24.39 4.99
CA HIS A 2 20.88 23.64 4.87
C HIS A 2 20.92 22.44 5.81
N GLU A 3 19.87 22.26 6.61
CA GLU A 3 19.69 21.11 7.51
C GLU A 3 19.32 19.87 6.68
N ILE A 4 20.09 18.80 6.78
CA ILE A 4 19.80 17.52 6.10
C ILE A 4 18.94 16.68 7.04
N ARG A 5 17.73 16.29 6.62
CA ARG A 5 16.85 15.38 7.35
C ARG A 5 16.71 14.06 6.61
N ILE A 6 17.00 12.96 7.30
CA ILE A 6 16.71 11.60 6.82
C ILE A 6 15.22 11.34 7.08
N VAL A 7 14.44 11.21 6.01
CA VAL A 7 12.99 10.98 6.10
C VAL A 7 12.67 9.58 5.56
N LYS A 8 12.06 8.75 6.40
CA LYS A 8 11.51 7.45 5.98
C LYS A 8 10.10 7.65 5.41
N PRO A 9 9.64 6.80 4.48
CA PRO A 9 8.23 6.79 4.08
C PRO A 9 7.32 6.60 5.30
N GLU A 10 6.23 7.35 5.32
CA GLU A 10 5.21 7.31 6.37
C GLU A 10 3.88 6.90 5.76
N ILE A 11 3.26 5.84 6.29
CA ILE A 11 1.89 5.47 5.96
C ILE A 11 0.97 6.34 6.82
N ARG A 12 0.30 7.30 6.19
CA ARG A 12 -0.62 8.23 6.86
C ARG A 12 -2.00 7.63 7.07
N ASN A 13 -2.43 6.80 6.12
CA ASN A 13 -3.71 6.11 6.18
C ASN A 13 -3.62 4.78 5.45
N PHE A 14 -4.47 3.83 5.83
CA PHE A 14 -4.66 2.59 5.09
C PHE A 14 -6.13 2.19 5.10
N GLU A 15 -6.57 1.53 4.03
CA GLU A 15 -7.93 1.05 3.87
C GLU A 15 -7.89 -0.35 3.26
N ILE A 16 -8.67 -1.28 3.82
CA ILE A 16 -9.02 -2.52 3.15
C ILE A 16 -10.35 -2.28 2.45
N VAL A 17 -10.37 -2.42 1.12
CA VAL A 17 -11.61 -2.26 0.35
C VAL A 17 -12.59 -3.36 0.76
N LYS A 18 -13.84 -3.00 1.08
CA LYS A 18 -14.87 -3.84 1.74
C LYS A 18 -14.65 -4.11 3.24
N GLY A 19 -13.67 -3.45 3.87
CA GLY A 19 -13.45 -3.49 5.31
C GLY A 19 -12.74 -4.76 5.81
N GLU A 20 -12.81 -4.99 7.12
CA GLU A 20 -12.05 -6.05 7.79
C GLU A 20 -12.44 -7.47 7.34
N GLU A 21 -13.62 -7.65 6.76
CA GLU A 21 -14.13 -8.96 6.32
C GLU A 21 -13.81 -9.28 4.85
N ALA A 22 -13.02 -8.45 4.17
CA ALA A 22 -12.64 -8.67 2.77
C ALA A 22 -11.95 -10.03 2.53
N TRP A 23 -11.25 -10.57 3.54
CA TRP A 23 -10.62 -11.89 3.46
C TRP A 23 -11.61 -13.04 3.26
N ARG A 24 -12.90 -12.86 3.59
CA ARG A 24 -13.94 -13.87 3.32
C ARG A 24 -14.20 -14.07 1.82
N GLU A 25 -13.93 -13.06 1.00
CA GLU A 25 -13.99 -13.18 -0.47
C GLU A 25 -12.97 -14.21 -0.98
N VAL A 26 -11.78 -14.26 -0.36
CA VAL A 26 -10.76 -15.27 -0.68
C VAL A 26 -11.29 -16.68 -0.37
N VAL A 27 -11.94 -16.84 0.79
CA VAL A 27 -12.53 -18.13 1.20
C VAL A 27 -13.67 -18.52 0.27
N TYR A 28 -14.52 -17.56 -0.11
CA TYR A 28 -15.58 -17.78 -1.09
C TYR A 28 -15.01 -18.25 -2.43
N SER A 29 -14.02 -17.54 -2.98
CA SER A 29 -13.33 -17.94 -4.23
C SER A 29 -12.69 -19.33 -4.13
N ALA A 30 -12.09 -19.66 -2.99
CA ALA A 30 -11.51 -20.98 -2.74
C ALA A 30 -12.58 -22.09 -2.70
N ARG A 31 -13.73 -21.84 -2.07
CA ARG A 31 -14.87 -22.77 -2.05
C ARG A 31 -15.46 -23.00 -3.43
N MET A 32 -15.61 -21.93 -4.23
CA MET A 32 -16.02 -22.02 -5.63
C MET A 32 -15.06 -22.85 -6.48
N SER A 33 -13.78 -22.93 -6.07
CA SER A 33 -12.74 -23.74 -6.71
C SER A 33 -12.66 -25.18 -6.18
N GLY A 34 -13.52 -25.58 -5.24
CA GLY A 34 -13.65 -26.96 -4.75
C GLY A 34 -13.18 -27.22 -3.32
N VAL A 35 -12.84 -26.18 -2.54
CA VAL A 35 -12.55 -26.37 -1.10
C VAL A 35 -13.85 -26.76 -0.35
N PRO A 36 -13.86 -27.87 0.42
CA PRO A 36 -15.06 -28.31 1.13
C PRO A 36 -15.55 -27.32 2.19
N GLU A 37 -16.87 -27.23 2.39
CA GLU A 37 -17.49 -26.35 3.38
C GLU A 37 -17.21 -26.74 4.84
N GLY A 38 -16.81 -28.00 5.08
CA GLY A 38 -16.50 -28.51 6.42
C GLY A 38 -15.22 -27.94 7.04
N ILE A 39 -14.40 -27.21 6.27
CA ILE A 39 -13.16 -26.60 6.77
C ILE A 39 -13.47 -25.18 7.28
N PRO A 40 -13.03 -24.81 8.51
CA PRO A 40 -13.21 -23.46 9.03
C PRO A 40 -12.62 -22.38 8.13
N GLU A 41 -13.33 -21.26 7.94
CA GLU A 41 -12.95 -20.20 6.99
C GLU A 41 -11.54 -19.64 7.23
N GLY A 42 -11.19 -19.39 8.49
CA GLY A 42 -9.86 -18.90 8.85
C GLY A 42 -8.74 -19.89 8.55
N GLU A 43 -9.03 -21.19 8.53
CA GLU A 43 -8.08 -22.24 8.13
C GLU A 43 -7.94 -22.28 6.61
N VAL A 44 -9.05 -22.15 5.87
CA VAL A 44 -9.03 -22.02 4.40
C VAL A 44 -8.20 -20.81 3.99
N PHE A 45 -8.41 -19.64 4.59
CA PHE A 45 -7.63 -18.45 4.26
C PHE A 45 -6.13 -18.65 4.52
N LYS A 46 -5.76 -19.19 5.69
CA LYS A 46 -4.35 -19.52 5.99
C LYS A 46 -3.78 -20.52 4.99
N MET A 47 -4.57 -21.50 4.56
CA MET A 47 -4.17 -22.47 3.54
C MET A 47 -3.93 -21.79 2.19
N MET A 48 -4.78 -20.84 1.77
CA MET A 48 -4.57 -20.08 0.52
C MET A 48 -3.27 -19.29 0.57
N VAL A 49 -3.00 -18.58 1.67
CA VAL A 49 -1.75 -17.81 1.85
C VAL A 49 -0.52 -18.72 1.85
N ARG A 50 -0.57 -19.84 2.58
CA ARG A 50 0.57 -20.77 2.70
C ARG A 50 0.95 -21.46 1.40
N ASN A 51 -0.03 -21.73 0.55
CA ASN A 51 0.19 -22.41 -0.73
C ASN A 51 0.35 -21.43 -1.91
N ASP A 52 0.50 -20.13 -1.63
CA ASP A 52 0.63 -19.08 -2.65
C ASP A 52 -0.47 -19.13 -3.72
N TYR A 53 -1.71 -19.35 -3.29
CA TYR A 53 -2.86 -19.41 -4.19
C TYR A 53 -3.31 -17.99 -4.59
N GLY A 54 -2.43 -17.31 -5.33
CA GLY A 54 -2.49 -15.87 -5.60
C GLY A 54 -3.79 -15.39 -6.24
N SER A 55 -4.38 -16.20 -7.13
CA SER A 55 -5.64 -15.85 -7.82
C SER A 55 -6.79 -15.56 -6.84
N ALA A 56 -6.89 -16.28 -5.73
CA ALA A 56 -7.89 -15.98 -4.70
C ALA A 56 -7.50 -14.78 -3.85
N LEU A 57 -6.19 -14.58 -3.59
CA LEU A 57 -5.67 -13.47 -2.77
C LEU A 57 -5.84 -12.11 -3.46
N GLU A 58 -5.82 -12.07 -4.79
CA GLU A 58 -6.04 -10.86 -5.60
C GLU A 58 -7.45 -10.24 -5.42
N HIS A 59 -8.39 -10.95 -4.80
CA HIS A 59 -9.71 -10.41 -4.46
C HIS A 59 -9.69 -9.45 -3.27
N VAL A 60 -8.58 -9.35 -2.54
CA VAL A 60 -8.40 -8.37 -1.45
C VAL A 60 -7.61 -7.18 -1.97
N ILE A 61 -8.21 -6.00 -1.91
CA ILE A 61 -7.57 -4.75 -2.32
C ILE A 61 -7.26 -3.92 -1.08
N ILE A 62 -6.00 -3.53 -0.95
CA ILE A 62 -5.52 -2.65 0.12
C ILE A 62 -5.04 -1.35 -0.50
N LYS A 63 -5.45 -0.22 0.08
CA LYS A 63 -5.02 1.12 -0.33
C LYS A 63 -4.19 1.75 0.78
N PHE A 64 -3.13 2.42 0.39
CA PHE A 64 -2.27 3.17 1.30
C PHE A 64 -2.21 4.63 0.87
N ASP A 65 -2.34 5.54 1.83
CA ASP A 65 -1.91 6.92 1.69
C ASP A 65 -0.49 7.03 2.26
N VAL A 66 0.48 7.32 1.40
CA VAL A 66 1.90 7.29 1.76
C VAL A 66 2.54 8.63 1.49
N LYS A 67 3.14 9.22 2.53
CA LYS A 67 4.06 10.35 2.39
C LYS A 67 5.48 9.81 2.24
N MET A 68 6.17 10.23 1.18
CA MET A 68 7.55 9.86 0.95
C MET A 68 8.28 10.93 0.14
N SER A 69 9.60 10.85 0.13
CA SER A 69 10.45 11.67 -0.71
C SER A 69 10.29 11.31 -2.19
N LYS A 70 10.61 12.25 -3.08
CA LYS A 70 10.51 12.03 -4.54
C LYS A 70 11.39 10.89 -5.05
N GLY A 71 12.54 10.63 -4.40
CA GLY A 71 13.41 9.52 -4.77
C GLY A 71 12.81 8.16 -4.40
N ASN A 72 12.28 8.01 -3.19
CA ASN A 72 11.61 6.78 -2.76
C ASN A 72 10.35 6.49 -3.60
N ALA A 73 9.68 7.54 -4.09
CA ALA A 73 8.55 7.37 -5.00
C ALA A 73 8.94 6.65 -6.30
N ALA A 74 10.13 6.90 -6.86
CA ALA A 74 10.58 6.20 -8.06
C ALA A 74 10.74 4.69 -7.81
N GLU A 75 11.29 4.30 -6.65
CA GLU A 75 11.39 2.89 -6.26
C GLU A 75 10.02 2.24 -6.10
N LEU A 76 9.07 2.91 -5.46
CA LEU A 76 7.70 2.39 -5.31
C LEU A 76 6.99 2.23 -6.66
N LEU A 77 7.21 3.15 -7.60
CA LEU A 77 6.58 3.14 -8.92
C LEU A 77 7.06 1.98 -9.82
N GLU A 78 8.16 1.31 -9.48
CA GLU A 78 8.60 0.09 -10.18
C GLU A 78 7.71 -1.12 -9.88
N HIS A 79 6.89 -1.08 -8.83
CA HIS A 79 5.91 -2.13 -8.53
C HIS A 79 4.67 -2.03 -9.44
N ARG A 80 4.82 -2.46 -10.70
CA ARG A 80 3.80 -2.32 -11.77
C ARG A 80 2.46 -3.04 -11.53
N ILE A 81 2.40 -3.93 -10.54
CA ILE A 81 1.14 -4.57 -10.12
C ILE A 81 0.25 -3.61 -9.33
N ALA A 82 0.83 -2.57 -8.72
CA ALA A 82 0.11 -1.58 -7.94
C ALA A 82 -0.40 -0.45 -8.83
N SER A 83 -1.62 0.01 -8.54
CA SER A 83 -2.13 1.27 -9.07
C SER A 83 -1.77 2.41 -8.12
N HIS A 84 -1.41 3.57 -8.66
CA HIS A 84 -1.02 4.73 -7.88
C HIS A 84 -1.69 6.03 -8.35
N SER A 85 -1.93 6.92 -7.41
CA SER A 85 -2.39 8.29 -7.67
C SER A 85 -1.52 9.25 -6.86
N GLY A 86 -1.00 10.28 -7.52
CA GLY A 86 -0.19 11.32 -6.88
C GLY A 86 -0.82 12.69 -7.09
N TYR A 87 -0.47 13.65 -6.23
CA TYR A 87 -0.93 15.02 -6.39
C TYR A 87 -0.40 15.65 -7.68
N SER A 88 -1.25 16.43 -8.36
CA SER A 88 -0.87 17.13 -9.58
C SER A 88 0.08 18.28 -9.29
N THR A 89 1.31 18.20 -9.81
CA THR A 89 2.30 19.28 -9.74
C THR A 89 1.88 20.57 -10.45
N ARG A 90 0.83 20.53 -11.28
CA ARG A 90 0.28 21.70 -11.98
C ARG A 90 -0.74 22.48 -11.15
N TYR A 91 -1.43 21.81 -10.22
CA TYR A 91 -2.58 22.38 -9.52
C TYR A 91 -2.35 22.54 -8.01
N ILE A 92 -1.36 21.84 -7.43
CA ILE A 92 -1.06 21.93 -6.00
C ILE A 92 0.23 22.70 -5.75
N LYS A 93 0.23 23.59 -4.74
CA LYS A 93 1.48 24.13 -4.21
C LYS A 93 2.10 23.10 -3.26
N VAL A 94 3.07 22.36 -3.79
CA VAL A 94 3.74 21.21 -3.15
C VAL A 94 4.14 21.48 -1.69
N PHE A 95 4.66 22.66 -1.38
CA PHE A 95 5.17 23.01 -0.04
C PHE A 95 4.11 23.51 0.95
N GLN A 96 2.97 24.05 0.48
CA GLN A 96 1.93 24.63 1.35
C GLN A 96 0.72 23.72 1.54
N GLU A 97 0.40 22.90 0.54
CA GLU A 97 -0.87 22.18 0.48
C GLU A 97 -0.71 20.64 0.46
N ALA A 98 0.42 20.13 -0.03
CA ALA A 98 0.64 18.68 -0.23
C ALA A 98 1.52 18.02 0.84
N LEU A 99 2.62 18.67 1.24
CA LEU A 99 3.67 18.04 2.06
C LEU A 99 3.62 18.40 3.56
N CYS A 100 3.20 19.63 3.88
CA CYS A 100 3.38 20.22 5.21
C CYS A 100 2.12 20.94 5.71
N LYS A 101 1.66 20.59 6.91
CA LYS A 101 0.98 21.55 7.79
C LYS A 101 1.98 22.50 8.48
N GLU A 102 3.28 22.25 8.37
CA GLU A 102 4.36 22.98 9.05
C GLU A 102 5.59 23.19 8.13
N GLY A 103 5.64 24.31 7.39
CA GLY A 103 6.87 24.90 6.84
C GLY A 103 7.51 24.31 5.57
N GLU A 104 8.21 25.16 4.81
CA GLU A 104 8.93 24.82 3.59
C GLU A 104 10.31 24.18 3.91
N THR A 105 10.45 22.86 3.76
CA THR A 105 11.74 22.16 3.92
C THR A 105 12.02 21.24 2.73
N TYR A 106 13.29 21.16 2.32
CA TYR A 106 13.75 20.30 1.23
C TYR A 106 14.29 18.98 1.81
N GLU A 107 13.80 17.86 1.30
CA GLU A 107 14.24 16.51 1.69
C GLU A 107 15.30 16.01 0.67
N VAL A 108 16.47 15.59 1.15
CA VAL A 108 17.54 15.03 0.32
C VAL A 108 17.86 13.62 0.84
N ILE A 109 17.81 12.63 -0.05
CA ILE A 109 18.17 11.24 0.25
C ILE A 109 19.69 11.11 0.13
N VAL A 110 20.35 10.71 1.21
CA VAL A 110 21.77 10.35 1.21
C VAL A 110 21.86 8.83 1.27
N PRO A 111 22.51 8.15 0.30
CA PRO A 111 22.78 6.72 0.41
C PRO A 111 23.60 6.48 1.67
N THR A 112 23.16 5.56 2.54
CA THR A 112 23.97 5.15 3.70
C THR A 112 25.01 4.12 3.22
N PRO A 113 26.23 4.11 3.80
CA PRO A 113 27.29 3.17 3.42
C PRO A 113 26.91 1.70 3.64
#